data_AF-A0A285TYQ5-F1
#
_entry.id   AF-A0A285TYQ5-F1
#
_cell.length_a   1.000
_cell.length_b   1.000
_cell.length_c   1.000
_cell.angle_alpha   90.00
_cell.angle_beta   90.00
_cell.angle_gamma   90.00
#
_symmetry.space_group_name_H-M   'P 1'
#
loop_
_entity.id
_entity.type
_entity.pdbx_description
1 polymer ?
#
loop_
_entity_poly.entity_id
_entity_poly.type
_entity_poly.pdbx_seq_one_letter_code
_entity_poly.pdbx_strand_id
1 'polypeptide(L)'
;MNASTMLMRAVAIARNAHHGQLDKVGEPYFEHCRRVAEAMSTAEEKTVAYLHDVVEKTGSWTSARLAGEGFSRASSMRWTH
;
A
#
# COMPACT_ATOMS: atom_id res chain seq x y z
N MET A 1 -0.99 -11.65 12.59
CA MET A 1 -1.07 -12.00 11.16
C MET A 1 0.33 -12.29 10.67
N ASN A 2 0.53 -13.27 9.79
CA ASN A 2 1.82 -13.47 9.15
C ASN A 2 2.01 -12.44 8.01
N ALA A 3 3.26 -12.17 7.62
CA ALA A 3 3.58 -11.14 6.63
C ALA A 3 2.88 -11.37 5.28
N SER A 4 2.71 -12.63 4.86
CA SER A 4 2.01 -12.97 3.62
C SER A 4 0.51 -12.61 3.66
N THR A 5 -0.15 -12.80 4.81
CA THR A 5 -1.56 -12.43 4.99
C THR A 5 -1.73 -10.91 5.02
N MET A 6 -0.79 -10.19 5.63
CA MET A 6 -0.77 -8.72 5.63
C MET A 6 -0.60 -8.17 4.22
N LEU A 7 0.30 -8.76 3.43
CA LEU A 7 0.48 -8.40 2.03
C LEU A 7 -0.80 -8.59 1.22
N MET A 8 -1.47 -9.74 1.34
CA MET A 8 -2.74 -9.98 0.63
C MET A 8 -3.82 -8.97 1.03
N ARG A 9 -3.94 -8.62 2.33
CA ARG A 9 -4.86 -7.57 2.78
C ARG A 9 -4.49 -6.22 2.18
N ALA A 10 -3.22 -5.83 2.22
CA ALA A 10 -2.76 -4.55 1.68
C ALA A 10 -3.04 -4.44 0.18
N VAL A 11 -2.82 -5.50 -0.59
CA VAL A 11 -3.17 -5.55 -2.02
C VAL A 11 -4.67 -5.34 -2.23
N ALA A 12 -5.51 -6.01 -1.45
CA ALA A 12 -6.96 -5.85 -1.55
C ALA A 12 -7.41 -4.42 -1.22
N ILE A 13 -6.85 -3.83 -0.16
CA ILE A 13 -7.11 -2.44 0.24
C ILE A 13 -6.68 -1.49 -0.87
N ALA A 14 -5.46 -1.64 -1.40
CA ALA A 14 -4.93 -0.78 -2.45
C ALA A 14 -5.77 -0.86 -3.73
N ARG A 15 -6.12 -2.09 -4.15
CA ARG A 15 -6.98 -2.30 -5.31
C ARG A 15 -8.34 -1.65 -5.15
N ASN A 16 -8.94 -1.77 -3.96
CA ASN A 16 -10.26 -1.18 -3.69
C ASN A 16 -10.19 0.34 -3.55
N ALA A 17 -9.17 0.87 -2.90
CA ALA A 17 -9.02 2.30 -2.67
C ALA A 17 -8.70 3.04 -3.98
N HIS A 18 -7.93 2.43 -4.88
CA HIS A 18 -7.65 2.93 -6.23
C HIS A 18 -8.63 2.41 -7.29
N HIS A 19 -9.74 1.79 -6.89
CA HIS A 19 -10.70 1.23 -7.86
C HIS A 19 -11.33 2.36 -8.69
N GLY A 20 -11.14 2.30 -10.01
CA GLY A 20 -11.58 3.35 -10.93
C GLY A 20 -10.66 4.58 -10.96
N GLN A 21 -9.59 4.60 -10.17
CA GLN A 21 -8.56 5.63 -10.27
C GLN A 21 -7.60 5.29 -11.41
N LEU A 22 -7.52 6.19 -12.38
CA LEU A 22 -6.54 6.14 -13.45
C LEU A 22 -5.39 7.10 -13.13
N ASP A 23 -4.20 6.73 -13.58
CA ASP A 23 -3.05 7.61 -13.56
C ASP A 23 -3.12 8.66 -14.69
N LYS A 24 -2.06 9.44 -14.83
CA LYS A 24 -1.98 10.51 -15.83
C LYS A 24 -1.93 10.01 -17.28
N VAL A 25 -1.60 8.73 -17.50
CA VAL A 25 -1.52 8.10 -18.82
C VAL A 25 -2.74 7.23 -19.12
N GLY A 26 -3.70 7.15 -18.19
CA GLY A 26 -4.92 6.37 -18.33
C GLY A 26 -4.78 4.90 -17.90
N GLU A 27 -3.68 4.51 -17.28
CA GLU A 27 -3.52 3.18 -16.69
C GLU A 27 -4.14 3.12 -15.28
N PRO A 28 -4.62 1.95 -14.83
CA PRO A 28 -5.09 1.79 -13.46
C PRO A 28 -3.97 2.16 -12.47
N TYR A 29 -4.25 3.08 -11.53
CA TYR A 29 -3.24 3.55 -10.58
C TYR A 29 -2.66 2.40 -9.73
N PHE A 30 -3.44 1.33 -9.54
CA PHE A 30 -2.98 0.10 -8.89
C PHE A 30 -1.71 -0.50 -9.51
N GLU A 31 -1.50 -0.36 -10.83
CA GLU A 31 -0.29 -0.85 -11.50
C GLU A 31 0.97 -0.10 -11.05
N HIS A 32 0.86 1.19 -10.71
CA HIS A 32 1.96 1.93 -10.10
C HIS A 32 2.36 1.31 -8.76
N CYS A 33 1.40 1.08 -7.88
CA CYS A 33 1.65 0.46 -6.57
C CYS A 33 2.24 -0.95 -6.71
N ARG A 34 1.78 -1.73 -7.70
CA ARG A 34 2.32 -3.06 -8.01
C ARG A 34 3.80 -2.99 -8.38
N ARG A 35 4.19 -2.08 -9.28
CA ARG A 35 5.60 -1.91 -9.70
C ARG A 35 6.49 -1.50 -8.52
N VAL A 36 6.04 -0.59 -7.66
CA VAL A 36 6.77 -0.17 -6.46
C VAL A 36 6.94 -1.34 -5.47
N ALA A 37 5.88 -2.13 -5.26
CA ALA A 37 5.96 -3.31 -4.40
C ALA A 37 6.85 -4.41 -5.02
N GLU A 38 6.85 -4.61 -6.33
CA GLU A 38 7.73 -5.57 -6.99
C GLU A 38 9.23 -5.25 -6.79
N ALA A 39 9.57 -3.98 -6.61
CA ALA A 39 10.94 -3.55 -6.28
C ALA A 39 11.36 -3.87 -4.82
N MET A 40 10.42 -4.24 -3.95
CA MET A 40 10.69 -4.55 -2.55
C MET A 40 11.08 -6.02 -2.34
N SER A 41 11.92 -6.29 -1.35
CA SER A 41 12.46 -7.64 -1.11
C SER A 41 11.58 -8.46 -0.17
N THR A 42 11.02 -7.84 0.86
CA THR A 42 10.25 -8.53 1.90
C THR A 42 8.75 -8.28 1.78
N ALA A 43 7.93 -9.20 2.31
CA ALA A 43 6.47 -9.04 2.31
C ALA A 43 6.00 -7.82 3.12
N GLU A 44 6.74 -7.42 4.16
CA GLU A 44 6.46 -6.23 4.97
C GLU A 44 6.69 -4.96 4.17
N GLU A 45 7.82 -4.85 3.47
CA GLU A 45 8.11 -3.72 2.59
C GLU A 45 7.09 -3.63 1.45
N LYS A 46 6.72 -4.76 0.85
CA LYS A 46 5.64 -4.83 -0.15
C LYS A 46 4.32 -4.32 0.40
N THR A 47 3.99 -4.70 1.64
CA THR A 47 2.78 -4.25 2.33
C THR A 47 2.77 -2.73 2.47
N VAL A 48 3.87 -2.13 2.93
CA VAL A 48 4.01 -0.67 3.04
C VAL A 48 3.94 -0.01 1.66
N ALA A 49 4.59 -0.58 0.65
CA ALA A 49 4.56 -0.08 -0.73
C ALA A 49 3.14 -0.10 -1.34
N TYR A 50 2.28 -1.07 -1.02
CA TYR A 50 0.88 -1.01 -1.47
C TYR A 50 0.04 0.03 -0.73
N LEU A 51 0.36 0.33 0.54
CA LEU A 51 -0.47 1.18 1.39
C LEU A 51 -0.04 2.66 1.41
N HIS A 52 1.19 2.98 1.03
CA HIS A 52 1.69 4.37 1.07
C HIS A 52 0.84 5.30 0.20
N ASP A 53 0.62 4.89 -1.06
CA ASP A 53 -0.18 5.60 -2.04
C ASP A 53 -1.66 5.67 -1.66
N VAL A 54 -2.16 4.64 -0.97
CA VAL A 54 -3.56 4.58 -0.55
C VAL A 54 -3.87 5.71 0.42
N VAL A 55 -3.00 5.93 1.41
CA VAL A 55 -3.15 6.99 2.41
C VAL A 55 -3.01 8.37 1.76
N GLU A 56 -2.07 8.52 0.82
CA GLU A 56 -1.78 9.81 0.20
C GLU A 56 -2.78 10.22 -0.91
N LYS A 57 -3.31 9.27 -1.68
CA LYS A 57 -4.08 9.57 -2.90
C LYS A 57 -5.58 9.45 -2.74
N THR A 58 -6.05 8.56 -1.86
CA THR A 58 -7.48 8.24 -1.79
C THR A 58 -8.21 9.06 -0.71
N GLY A 59 -7.48 9.60 0.27
CA GLY A 59 -8.00 10.39 1.39
C GLY A 59 -8.96 9.64 2.35
N SER A 60 -9.47 8.48 1.94
CA SER A 60 -10.44 7.64 2.66
C SER A 60 -9.77 6.67 3.64
N TRP A 61 -8.45 6.53 3.51
CA TRP A 61 -7.61 5.71 4.36
C TRP A 61 -6.59 6.58 5.09
N THR A 62 -6.48 6.38 6.39
CA THR A 62 -5.50 7.07 7.23
C THR A 62 -4.58 6.05 7.87
N SER A 63 -3.37 6.48 8.24
CA SER A 63 -2.42 5.66 9.00
C SER A 63 -3.02 5.11 10.30
N ALA A 64 -3.89 5.87 10.97
CA ALA A 64 -4.63 5.43 12.15
C ALA A 64 -5.60 4.28 11.84
N ARG A 65 -6.31 4.34 10.70
CA ARG A 65 -7.20 3.26 10.26
C ARG A 65 -6.42 1.98 9.92
N LEU A 66 -5.27 2.12 9.27
CA LEU A 66 -4.37 1.00 8.98
C LEU A 66 -3.80 0.38 10.26
N ALA A 67 -3.50 1.19 11.28
CA ALA A 67 -3.08 0.68 12.58
C ALA A 67 -4.19 -0.18 13.24
N GLY A 68 -5.46 0.22 13.10
CA GLY A 68 -6.61 -0.58 13.54
C GLY A 68 -6.80 -1.91 12.78
N GLU A 69 -6.37 -1.96 11.51
CA GLU A 69 -6.31 -3.18 10.69
C GLU A 69 -5.13 -4.10 11.06
N GLY A 70 -4.27 -3.68 12.00
CA GLY A 70 -3.09 -4.43 12.44
C GLY A 70 -1.81 -4.10 11.69
N PHE A 71 -1.81 -3.10 10.79
CA PHE A 71 -0.59 -2.56 10.20
C PHE A 71 0.05 -1.56 11.19
N SER A 72 0.66 -2.06 12.25
CA SER A 72 1.48 -1.21 13.12
C SER A 72 2.74 -0.77 12.36
N ARG A 73 3.18 0.47 12.57
CA ARG A 73 4.45 0.97 12.01
C ARG A 73 5.57 0.05 12.51
N ALA A 74 6.03 -0.86 11.66
CA ALA A 74 7.33 -1.49 11.83
C ALA A 74 8.35 -0.34 11.76
N SER A 75 8.87 0.01 12.93
CA SER A 75 9.80 1.10 13.17
C SER A 75 11.14 0.82 12.48
N SER A 76 11.25 0.94 11.16
CA SER A 76 12.56 1.00 10.49
C SER A 76 12.58 1.48 9.03
N MET A 77 11.48 1.93 8.42
CA MET A 77 11.54 2.43 7.04
C MET A 77 11.79 3.95 7.04
N ARG A 78 13.06 4.35 6.96
CA ARG A 78 13.47 5.73 6.73
C ARG A 78 13.13 6.08 5.27
N TRP A 79 12.02 6.79 5.07
CA TRP A 79 11.64 7.36 3.78
C TRP A 79 12.65 8.46 3.41
N THR A 80 13.65 8.14 2.61
CA THR A 80 14.47 9.15 1.94
C THR A 80 13.72 9.60 0.69
N HIS A 81 13.39 10.89 0.67
CA HIS A 81 12.83 11.62 -0.47
C HIS A 81 13.76 11.56 -1.69
#